data_AF-A0A258AXU5-F1
#
_entry.id   AF-A0A258AXU5-F1
#
_cell.length_a   1.000
_cell.length_b   1.000
_cell.length_c   1.000
_cell.angle_alpha   90.00
_cell.angle_beta   90.00
_cell.angle_gamma   90.00
#
_symmetry.space_group_name_H-M   'P 1'
#
loop_
_entity.id
_entity.type
_entity.pdbx_description
1 polymer ?
#
loop_
_entity_poly.entity_id
_entity_poly.type
_entity_poly.pdbx_seq_one_letter_code
_entity_poly.pdbx_strand_id
1 'polypeptide(L)'
;MKPDLMAPLTRTQLEAVESAGYRVMRWLAAREVLQSRVTKSRIAGALGGFLTHWLALAPAPQAGEDLSLSFVHAPDQMLLQLAGGGATLALAPLEQALLHLPALRPFWSQELRQQHFEALRDLVPQAWLMDPIEVPPGAVIQGLGTVSWQQTQRREGQKWEIHDPKGSAPRDWPLALASRDCILTARTPAGIKLNALYGRNDKGQVVLRSLEAAP
;
A
#
# COMPACT_ATOMS: atom_id res chain seq x y z
N MET A 1 3.88 -23.20 -28.47
CA MET A 1 4.58 -21.98 -28.00
C MET A 1 3.95 -21.56 -26.70
N LYS A 2 4.70 -21.53 -25.58
CA LYS A 2 4.24 -20.77 -24.41
C LYS A 2 4.25 -19.30 -24.82
N PRO A 3 3.15 -18.55 -24.72
CA PRO A 3 3.19 -17.10 -24.95
C PRO A 3 4.26 -16.51 -24.02
N ASP A 4 5.06 -15.60 -24.54
CA ASP A 4 6.01 -14.86 -23.72
C ASP A 4 5.22 -13.93 -22.81
N LEU A 5 4.92 -14.40 -21.60
CA LEU A 5 4.12 -13.69 -20.60
C LEU A 5 4.87 -12.47 -20.02
N MET A 6 6.17 -12.31 -20.32
CA MET A 6 6.98 -11.14 -19.96
C MET A 6 6.97 -10.05 -21.03
N ALA A 7 6.68 -10.40 -22.29
CA ALA A 7 6.58 -9.47 -23.42
C ALA A 7 5.60 -8.28 -23.26
N PRO A 8 4.53 -8.31 -22.41
CA PRO A 8 3.67 -7.14 -22.30
C PRO A 8 4.26 -5.99 -21.47
N LEU A 9 5.33 -6.20 -20.67
CA LEU A 9 5.87 -5.14 -19.81
C LEU A 9 6.66 -4.10 -20.60
N THR A 10 6.36 -2.83 -20.37
CA THR A 10 7.20 -1.71 -20.82
C THR A 10 8.52 -1.69 -20.06
N ARG A 11 9.55 -1.05 -20.63
CA ARG A 11 10.85 -0.84 -19.97
C ARG A 11 10.70 -0.19 -18.58
N THR A 12 9.84 0.83 -18.47
CA THR A 12 9.59 1.52 -17.20
C THR A 12 8.96 0.60 -16.16
N GLN A 13 8.02 -0.27 -16.56
CA GLN A 13 7.42 -1.26 -15.65
C GLN A 13 8.46 -2.31 -15.22
N LEU A 14 9.34 -2.75 -16.11
CA LEU A 14 10.42 -3.67 -15.76
C LEU A 14 11.38 -3.04 -14.75
N GLU A 15 11.85 -1.81 -14.99
CA GLU A 15 12.69 -1.06 -14.04
C GLU A 15 11.98 -0.86 -12.68
N ALA A 16 10.66 -0.67 -12.70
CA ALA A 16 9.85 -0.59 -11.49
C ALA A 16 9.84 -1.90 -10.70
N VAL A 17 9.67 -3.05 -11.37
CA VAL A 17 9.79 -4.38 -10.75
C VAL A 17 11.21 -4.60 -10.22
N GLU A 18 12.24 -4.41 -11.04
CA GLU A 18 13.64 -4.66 -10.66
C GLU A 18 14.05 -3.93 -9.38
N SER A 19 13.60 -2.68 -9.22
CA SER A 19 13.93 -1.86 -8.07
C SER A 19 12.90 -1.92 -6.93
N ALA A 20 11.77 -2.61 -7.12
CA ALA A 20 10.70 -2.68 -6.11
C ALA A 20 11.19 -3.31 -4.80
N GLY A 21 11.96 -4.40 -4.85
CA GLY A 21 12.49 -5.05 -3.65
C GLY A 21 13.32 -4.09 -2.79
N TYR A 22 14.22 -3.33 -3.41
CA TYR A 22 15.00 -2.30 -2.70
C TYR A 22 14.11 -1.23 -2.08
N ARG A 23 13.12 -0.73 -2.84
CA ARG A 23 12.21 0.32 -2.38
C ARG A 23 11.33 -0.16 -1.22
N VAL A 24 10.81 -1.39 -1.27
CA VAL A 24 10.02 -2.00 -0.19
C VAL A 24 10.87 -2.16 1.08
N MET A 25 12.13 -2.59 0.96
CA MET A 25 13.04 -2.66 2.12
C MET A 25 13.34 -1.29 2.72
N ARG A 26 13.51 -0.26 1.88
CA ARG A 26 13.64 1.12 2.36
C ARG A 26 12.38 1.61 3.06
N TRP A 27 11.21 1.22 2.56
CA TRP A 27 9.93 1.54 3.17
C TRP A 27 9.75 0.85 4.53
N LEU A 28 10.09 -0.44 4.65
CA LEU A 28 10.14 -1.16 5.92
C LEU A 28 10.99 -0.41 6.97
N ALA A 29 12.22 -0.04 6.61
CA ALA A 29 13.10 0.71 7.50
C ALA A 29 12.54 2.10 7.88
N ALA A 30 11.99 2.83 6.90
CA ALA A 30 11.37 4.13 7.16
C ALA A 30 10.13 4.01 8.07
N ARG A 31 9.38 2.89 7.97
CA ARG A 31 8.23 2.62 8.81
C ARG A 31 8.61 2.37 10.27
N GLU A 32 9.73 1.70 10.52
CA GLU A 32 10.29 1.55 11.87
C GLU A 32 10.70 2.90 12.46
N VAL A 33 11.30 3.77 11.64
CA VAL A 33 11.62 5.15 12.05
C VAL A 33 10.34 5.91 12.42
N LEU A 34 9.28 5.80 11.61
CA LEU A 34 7.98 6.39 11.92
C LEU A 34 7.43 5.89 13.25
N GLN A 35 7.43 4.57 13.45
CA GLN A 35 6.98 3.94 14.69
C GLN A 35 7.76 4.51 15.89
N SER A 36 9.08 4.56 15.79
CA SER A 36 9.93 5.10 16.86
C SER A 36 9.62 6.56 17.17
N ARG A 37 9.36 7.38 16.15
CA ARG A 37 8.97 8.80 16.33
C ARG A 37 7.61 8.92 17.02
N VAL A 38 6.62 8.12 16.63
CA VAL A 38 5.29 8.11 17.24
C VAL A 38 5.38 7.66 18.70
N THR A 39 6.01 6.52 18.98
CA THR A 39 6.16 5.98 20.35
C THR A 39 6.93 6.94 21.27
N LYS A 40 7.93 7.66 20.74
CA LYS A 40 8.68 8.68 21.50
C LYS A 40 7.98 10.05 21.52
N SER A 41 6.73 10.15 21.07
CA SER A 41 5.95 11.40 21.02
C SER A 41 6.67 12.54 20.29
N ARG A 42 7.45 12.23 19.25
CA ARG A 42 8.19 13.21 18.42
C ARG A 42 7.35 13.81 17.29
N ILE A 43 6.12 13.32 17.10
CA ILE A 43 5.13 13.91 16.20
C ILE A 43 4.08 14.59 17.08
N ALA A 44 4.00 15.91 17.01
CA ALA A 44 3.12 16.70 17.86
C ALA A 44 1.71 16.86 17.29
N GLY A 45 0.78 17.29 18.14
CA GLY A 45 -0.57 17.70 17.76
C GLY A 45 -1.48 16.54 17.33
N ALA A 46 -2.54 16.89 16.59
CA ALA A 46 -3.58 15.95 16.17
C ALA A 46 -3.04 14.77 15.35
N LEU A 47 -2.04 15.02 14.48
CA LEU A 47 -1.41 13.96 13.69
C LEU A 47 -0.68 12.94 14.58
N GLY A 48 -0.01 13.37 15.65
CA GLY A 48 0.65 12.47 16.59
C GLY A 48 -0.33 11.54 17.29
N GLY A 49 -1.46 12.09 17.77
CA GLY A 49 -2.54 11.31 18.38
C GLY A 49 -3.18 10.33 17.38
N PHE A 50 -3.48 10.81 16.18
CA PHE A 50 -4.03 10.00 15.08
C PHE A 50 -3.13 8.80 14.75
N LEU A 51 -1.82 9.03 14.58
CA LEU A 51 -0.87 7.95 14.29
C LEU A 51 -0.72 7.00 15.49
N THR A 52 -0.67 7.52 16.71
CA THR A 52 -0.60 6.68 17.92
C THR A 52 -1.76 5.69 17.97
N HIS A 53 -2.98 6.16 17.70
CA HIS A 53 -4.18 5.33 17.65
C HIS A 53 -4.09 4.25 16.56
N TRP A 54 -3.91 4.65 15.30
CA TRP A 54 -3.92 3.70 14.18
C TRP A 54 -2.79 2.67 14.23
N LEU A 55 -1.59 3.08 14.66
CA LEU A 55 -0.45 2.18 14.79
C LEU A 55 -0.57 1.20 15.96
N ALA A 56 -1.45 1.47 16.94
CA ALA A 56 -1.75 0.53 18.01
C ALA A 56 -2.74 -0.57 17.57
N LEU A 57 -3.52 -0.34 16.51
CA LEU A 57 -4.55 -1.28 16.04
C LEU A 57 -3.97 -2.46 15.23
N ALA A 58 -2.87 -2.24 14.51
CA ALA A 58 -2.20 -3.28 13.75
C ALA A 58 -0.67 -3.17 13.92
N PRO A 59 -0.01 -4.17 14.52
CA PRO A 59 1.44 -4.15 14.64
C PRO A 59 2.08 -4.22 13.26
N ALA A 60 3.28 -3.63 13.15
CA ALA A 60 4.02 -3.64 11.90
C ALA A 60 4.26 -5.10 11.44
N PRO A 61 3.87 -5.46 10.22
CA PRO A 61 4.09 -6.79 9.68
C PRO A 61 5.59 -7.11 9.61
N GLN A 62 5.97 -8.32 10.02
CA GLN A 62 7.36 -8.77 10.04
C GLN A 62 7.83 -9.13 8.63
N ALA A 63 9.03 -8.67 8.26
CA ALA A 63 9.64 -9.10 7.00
C ALA A 63 9.89 -10.61 7.04
N GLY A 64 9.39 -11.34 6.03
CA GLY A 64 9.73 -12.76 5.86
C GLY A 64 11.21 -12.95 5.52
N GLU A 65 11.71 -14.18 5.71
CA GLU A 65 13.12 -14.53 5.41
C GLU A 65 13.47 -14.30 3.94
N ASP A 66 12.53 -14.61 3.03
CA ASP A 66 12.66 -14.39 1.59
C ASP A 66 11.84 -13.19 1.11
N LEU A 67 12.53 -12.23 0.49
CA LEU A 67 11.89 -11.08 -0.14
C LEU A 67 11.31 -11.51 -1.49
N SER A 68 10.05 -11.94 -1.47
CA SER A 68 9.24 -12.16 -2.66
C SER A 68 8.16 -11.10 -2.78
N LEU A 69 7.90 -10.62 -3.99
CA LEU A 69 6.81 -9.69 -4.31
C LEU A 69 6.01 -10.24 -5.49
N SER A 70 4.69 -10.20 -5.39
CA SER A 70 3.81 -10.44 -6.52
C SER A 70 3.22 -9.13 -7.02
N PHE A 71 3.14 -9.00 -8.33
CA PHE A 71 2.50 -7.89 -9.03
C PHE A 71 1.36 -8.40 -9.88
N VAL A 72 0.41 -7.52 -10.15
CA VAL A 72 -0.57 -7.71 -11.22
C VAL A 72 -0.33 -6.65 -12.27
N HIS A 73 -0.14 -7.10 -13.51
CA HIS A 73 -0.13 -6.26 -14.68
C HIS A 73 -1.49 -6.37 -15.38
N ALA A 74 -2.22 -5.25 -15.46
CA ALA A 74 -3.42 -5.12 -16.28
C ALA A 74 -3.07 -4.36 -17.57
N PRO A 75 -2.84 -5.04 -18.71
CA PRO A 75 -2.36 -4.41 -19.95
C PRO A 75 -3.32 -3.36 -20.49
N ASP A 76 -4.63 -3.65 -20.43
CA ASP A 76 -5.69 -2.75 -20.90
C ASP A 76 -5.74 -1.42 -20.14
N GLN A 77 -5.25 -1.42 -18.90
CA GLN A 77 -5.20 -0.24 -18.03
C GLN A 77 -3.78 0.35 -17.94
N MET A 78 -2.80 -0.24 -18.63
CA MET A 78 -1.37 0.07 -18.51
C MET A 78 -0.88 0.15 -17.06
N LEU A 79 -1.46 -0.67 -16.18
CA LEU A 79 -1.28 -0.59 -14.74
C LEU A 79 -0.40 -1.76 -14.26
N LEU A 80 0.58 -1.43 -13.43
CA LEU A 80 1.36 -2.40 -12.66
C LEU A 80 1.15 -2.11 -11.17
N GLN A 81 0.58 -3.07 -10.43
CA GLN A 81 0.35 -2.92 -9.00
C GLN A 81 0.94 -4.08 -8.22
N LEU A 82 1.38 -3.79 -7.00
CA LEU A 82 1.71 -4.82 -6.03
C LEU A 82 0.43 -5.54 -5.58
N ALA A 83 0.48 -6.86 -5.55
CA ALA A 83 -0.68 -7.72 -5.29
C ALA A 83 -0.40 -8.82 -4.25
N GLY A 84 0.86 -9.07 -3.90
CA GLY A 84 1.23 -10.14 -2.98
C GLY A 84 2.72 -10.15 -2.65
N GLY A 85 3.16 -11.18 -1.91
CA GLY A 85 4.57 -11.39 -1.58
C GLY A 85 4.83 -11.76 -0.13
N GLY A 86 6.04 -12.25 0.14
CA GLY A 86 6.57 -12.53 1.48
C GLY A 86 6.95 -11.26 2.27
N ALA A 87 7.11 -10.11 1.59
CA ALA A 87 7.16 -8.81 2.26
C ALA A 87 5.75 -8.32 2.59
N THR A 88 5.26 -8.79 3.72
CA THR A 88 3.92 -8.58 4.29
C THR A 88 3.54 -7.11 4.49
N LEU A 89 4.51 -6.18 4.60
CA LEU A 89 4.22 -4.75 4.78
C LEU A 89 3.41 -4.13 3.66
N ALA A 90 3.82 -4.33 2.41
CA ALA A 90 3.18 -3.64 1.30
C ALA A 90 1.76 -4.17 0.98
N LEU A 91 1.37 -5.28 1.60
CA LEU A 91 0.04 -5.87 1.49
C LEU A 91 -0.88 -5.48 2.66
N ALA A 92 -0.31 -5.01 3.76
CA ALA A 92 -1.11 -4.64 4.92
C ALA A 92 -1.89 -3.35 4.59
N PRO A 93 -3.24 -3.36 4.67
CA PRO A 93 -4.07 -2.19 4.34
C PRO A 93 -3.66 -0.93 5.09
N LEU A 94 -3.27 -1.06 6.37
CA LEU A 94 -2.81 0.07 7.18
C LEU A 94 -1.56 0.70 6.58
N GLU A 95 -0.59 -0.10 6.18
CA GLU A 95 0.67 0.40 5.65
C GLU A 95 0.45 1.10 4.30
N GLN A 96 -0.39 0.52 3.43
CA GLN A 96 -0.82 1.17 2.20
C GLN A 96 -1.44 2.55 2.49
N ALA A 97 -2.34 2.62 3.48
CA ALA A 97 -3.02 3.86 3.81
C ALA A 97 -2.06 4.90 4.40
N LEU A 98 -1.08 4.49 5.22
CA LEU A 98 -0.04 5.37 5.75
C LEU A 98 0.88 5.90 4.65
N LEU A 99 1.23 5.09 3.66
CA LEU A 99 2.04 5.52 2.51
C LEU A 99 1.32 6.60 1.70
N HIS A 100 0.00 6.44 1.52
CA HIS A 100 -0.84 7.37 0.77
C HIS A 100 -1.34 8.58 1.59
N LEU A 101 -1.12 8.60 2.91
CA LEU A 101 -1.58 9.67 3.80
C LEU A 101 -0.86 11.00 3.49
N PRO A 102 -1.57 12.06 3.05
CA PRO A 102 -0.93 13.32 2.62
C PRO A 102 -0.07 13.97 3.70
N ALA A 103 -0.49 13.88 4.96
CA ALA A 103 0.23 14.43 6.10
C ALA A 103 1.62 13.79 6.32
N LEU A 104 1.84 12.57 5.84
CA LEU A 104 3.13 11.87 5.92
C LEU A 104 4.00 12.05 4.67
N ARG A 105 3.51 12.73 3.62
CA ARG A 105 4.28 12.95 2.39
C ARG A 105 5.66 13.58 2.64
N PRO A 106 5.81 14.63 3.47
CA PRO A 106 7.13 15.20 3.75
C PRO A 106 8.07 14.19 4.41
N PHE A 107 7.55 13.39 5.35
CA PHE A 107 8.30 12.34 6.03
C PHE A 107 8.77 11.26 5.05
N TRP A 108 7.86 10.71 4.24
CA TRP A 108 8.21 9.68 3.25
C TRP A 108 9.21 10.17 2.21
N SER A 109 9.02 11.40 1.72
CA SER A 109 9.90 11.99 0.71
C SER A 109 11.33 12.19 1.23
N GLN A 110 11.48 12.45 2.53
CA GLN A 110 12.78 12.55 3.19
C GLN A 110 13.42 11.16 3.42
N GLU A 111 12.70 10.22 4.04
CA GLU A 111 13.27 8.92 4.42
C GLU A 111 13.52 8.00 3.21
N LEU A 112 12.67 8.08 2.18
CA LEU A 112 12.76 7.23 0.98
C LEU A 112 13.49 7.92 -0.18
N ARG A 113 13.65 9.24 -0.16
CA ARG A 113 13.87 10.10 -1.34
C ARG A 113 12.62 10.20 -2.22
N GLN A 114 12.35 11.41 -2.71
CA GLN A 114 11.17 11.75 -3.51
C GLN A 114 10.89 10.75 -4.63
N GLN A 115 11.89 10.44 -5.46
CA GLN A 115 11.71 9.54 -6.60
C GLN A 115 11.28 8.12 -6.20
N HIS A 116 11.85 7.57 -5.13
CA HIS A 116 11.50 6.22 -4.67
C HIS A 116 10.14 6.21 -3.99
N PHE A 117 9.80 7.27 -3.26
CA PHE A 117 8.47 7.42 -2.68
C PHE A 117 7.37 7.46 -3.75
N GLU A 118 7.52 8.29 -4.78
CA GLU A 118 6.53 8.38 -5.86
C GLU A 118 6.40 7.05 -6.60
N ALA A 119 7.51 6.40 -6.93
CA ALA A 119 7.47 5.11 -7.62
C ALA A 119 6.89 3.97 -6.76
N LEU A 120 7.05 4.02 -5.43
CA LEU A 120 6.34 3.11 -4.52
C LEU A 120 4.85 3.41 -4.48
N ARG A 121 4.48 4.69 -4.42
CA ARG A 121 3.09 5.13 -4.37
C ARG A 121 2.30 4.72 -5.60
N ASP A 122 2.94 4.69 -6.77
CA ASP A 122 2.34 4.22 -8.01
C ASP A 122 2.13 2.69 -8.05
N LEU A 123 3.06 1.93 -7.44
CA LEU A 123 2.98 0.47 -7.36
C LEU A 123 2.00 -0.01 -6.29
N VAL A 124 1.93 0.68 -5.15
CA VAL A 124 1.15 0.25 -4.00
C VAL A 124 -0.31 0.69 -4.17
N PRO A 125 -1.30 -0.22 -4.08
CA PRO A 125 -2.71 0.13 -4.16
C PRO A 125 -3.07 1.28 -3.22
N GLN A 126 -3.93 2.18 -3.70
CA GLN A 126 -4.39 3.30 -2.90
C GLN A 126 -5.23 2.79 -1.72
N ALA A 127 -5.04 3.36 -0.55
CA ALA A 127 -5.82 3.01 0.63
C ALA A 127 -6.07 4.24 1.52
N TRP A 128 -7.11 4.15 2.35
CA TRP A 128 -7.58 5.23 3.20
C TRP A 128 -7.89 4.73 4.61
N LEU A 129 -7.42 5.47 5.60
CA LEU A 129 -7.87 5.33 6.98
C LEU A 129 -9.21 6.04 7.11
N MET A 130 -10.27 5.29 7.38
CA MET A 130 -11.61 5.83 7.60
C MET A 130 -11.68 6.36 9.02
N ASP A 131 -11.48 7.67 9.16
CA ASP A 131 -11.72 8.38 10.41
C ASP A 131 -13.24 8.55 10.60
N PRO A 132 -13.80 8.22 11.78
CA PRO A 132 -15.22 8.43 12.08
C PRO A 132 -15.60 9.92 12.17
N ILE A 133 -14.63 10.85 12.24
CA ILE A 133 -14.90 12.29 12.25
C ILE A 133 -15.52 12.70 10.90
N GLU A 134 -16.62 13.46 10.96
CA GLU A 134 -17.26 14.00 9.77
C GLU A 134 -16.32 14.88 8.95
N VAL A 135 -16.34 14.68 7.64
CA VAL A 135 -15.59 15.51 6.70
C VAL A 135 -16.18 16.92 6.73
N PRO A 136 -15.37 17.98 6.94
CA PRO A 136 -15.89 19.35 6.98
C PRO A 136 -16.67 19.74 5.71
N PRO A 137 -17.70 20.60 5.82
CA PRO A 137 -18.44 21.08 4.65
C PRO A 137 -17.49 21.70 3.62
N GLY A 138 -17.59 21.26 2.36
CA GLY A 138 -16.75 21.72 1.26
C GLY A 138 -15.42 20.97 1.09
N ALA A 139 -15.07 20.05 1.99
CA ALA A 139 -13.92 19.16 1.83
C ALA A 139 -14.33 17.84 1.17
N VAL A 140 -13.43 17.27 0.37
CA VAL A 140 -13.59 15.96 -0.27
C VAL A 140 -12.52 14.99 0.22
N ILE A 141 -12.87 13.73 0.32
CA ILE A 141 -11.92 12.66 0.57
C ILE A 141 -11.06 12.49 -0.68
N GLN A 142 -9.77 12.76 -0.52
CA GLN A 142 -8.78 12.74 -1.59
C GLN A 142 -8.79 11.40 -2.34
N GLY A 143 -8.83 11.43 -3.67
CA GLY A 143 -8.88 10.23 -4.53
C GLY A 143 -10.26 9.59 -4.68
N LEU A 144 -11.24 9.90 -3.81
CA LEU A 144 -12.60 9.34 -3.89
C LEU A 144 -13.64 10.32 -4.45
N GLY A 145 -13.37 11.63 -4.41
CA GLY A 145 -14.25 12.65 -4.96
C GLY A 145 -15.64 12.66 -4.32
N THR A 146 -15.68 12.44 -3.01
CA THR A 146 -16.90 12.33 -2.18
C THR A 146 -16.66 13.01 -0.84
N VAL A 147 -17.74 13.45 -0.20
CA VAL A 147 -17.73 14.08 1.12
C VAL A 147 -18.14 13.11 2.23
N SER A 148 -18.55 11.88 1.88
CA SER A 148 -19.07 10.89 2.83
C SER A 148 -18.61 9.47 2.53
N TRP A 149 -18.15 8.78 3.58
CA TRP A 149 -17.85 7.35 3.60
C TRP A 149 -19.07 6.45 3.35
N GLN A 150 -20.29 6.94 3.57
CA GLN A 150 -21.50 6.18 3.24
C GLN A 150 -21.79 6.21 1.73
N GLN A 151 -21.44 7.32 1.07
CA GLN A 151 -21.63 7.49 -0.36
C GLN A 151 -20.58 6.72 -1.18
N THR A 152 -19.38 6.51 -0.66
CA THR A 152 -18.34 5.69 -1.33
C THR A 152 -18.77 4.24 -1.52
N GLN A 153 -19.51 3.67 -0.56
CA GLN A 153 -19.97 2.28 -0.59
C GLN A 153 -21.04 2.02 -1.64
N ARG A 154 -21.87 3.04 -1.94
CA ARG A 154 -23.04 2.91 -2.81
C ARG A 154 -22.75 3.21 -4.28
N ARG A 155 -21.52 3.57 -4.64
CA ARG A 155 -21.17 3.80 -6.05
C ARG A 155 -21.11 2.47 -6.79
N GLU A 156 -22.18 2.16 -7.51
CA GLU A 156 -22.23 1.05 -8.46
C GLU A 156 -21.10 1.20 -9.50
N GLY A 157 -20.28 0.15 -9.64
CA GLY A 157 -19.20 0.09 -10.63
C GLY A 157 -17.75 0.20 -10.11
N GLN A 158 -17.50 0.41 -8.80
CA GLN A 158 -16.12 0.62 -8.29
C GLN A 158 -15.85 -0.20 -7.00
N LYS A 159 -15.10 -1.32 -7.03
CA LYS A 159 -13.62 -1.52 -6.99
C LYS A 159 -12.90 -1.13 -5.67
N TRP A 160 -13.56 -1.20 -4.51
CA TRP A 160 -12.89 -1.00 -3.22
C TRP A 160 -13.18 -2.16 -2.25
N GLU A 161 -12.26 -2.43 -1.33
CA GLU A 161 -12.40 -3.44 -0.29
C GLU A 161 -12.26 -2.79 1.09
N ILE A 162 -13.07 -3.24 2.05
CA ILE A 162 -13.07 -2.72 3.41
C ILE A 162 -12.38 -3.75 4.31
N HIS A 163 -11.42 -3.29 5.08
CA HIS A 163 -10.63 -4.09 6.00
C HIS A 163 -10.81 -3.58 7.43
N ASP A 164 -10.96 -4.52 8.36
CA ASP A 164 -10.77 -4.23 9.77
C ASP A 164 -9.25 -4.08 10.03
N PRO A 165 -8.77 -2.97 10.61
CA PRO A 165 -7.36 -2.83 10.98
C PRO A 165 -6.82 -3.98 11.84
N LYS A 166 -7.68 -4.66 12.61
CA LYS A 166 -7.32 -5.79 13.48
C LYS A 166 -7.28 -7.14 12.74
N GLY A 167 -7.53 -7.17 11.43
CA GLY A 167 -7.29 -8.35 10.57
C GLY A 167 -8.46 -9.31 10.38
N SER A 168 -9.68 -8.96 10.79
CA SER A 168 -10.87 -9.78 10.52
C SER A 168 -12.13 -8.92 10.35
N ALA A 169 -12.56 -8.70 9.10
CA ALA A 169 -13.88 -8.16 8.83
C ALA A 169 -14.90 -9.32 8.71
N PRO A 170 -16.00 -9.36 9.49
CA PRO A 170 -17.07 -10.32 9.27
C PRO A 170 -17.70 -10.14 7.88
N ARG A 171 -18.09 -11.25 7.24
CA ARG A 171 -18.67 -11.28 5.88
C ARG A 171 -19.98 -10.49 5.76
N ASP A 172 -20.69 -10.28 6.88
CA ASP A 172 -22.01 -9.64 6.94
C ASP A 172 -21.92 -8.25 7.57
N TRP A 173 -21.13 -7.36 6.98
CA TRP A 173 -20.90 -6.02 7.53
C TRP A 173 -22.13 -5.11 7.32
N PRO A 174 -22.77 -4.57 8.37
CA PRO A 174 -23.91 -3.66 8.21
C PRO A 174 -23.47 -2.22 7.90
N LEU A 175 -24.31 -1.47 7.19
CA LEU A 175 -24.13 -0.08 6.69
C LEU A 175 -23.71 1.00 7.72
N ALA A 176 -23.59 0.68 9.02
CA ALA A 176 -23.18 1.61 10.06
C ALA A 176 -21.64 1.61 10.26
N LEU A 177 -20.89 1.94 9.20
CA LEU A 177 -19.42 2.12 9.22
C LEU A 177 -18.96 3.43 9.86
N ALA A 178 -19.87 4.37 10.10
CA ALA A 178 -19.55 5.73 10.53
C ALA A 178 -18.97 5.83 11.97
N SER A 179 -18.86 4.72 12.70
CA SER A 179 -18.44 4.72 14.11
C SER A 179 -17.29 3.76 14.41
N ARG A 180 -16.56 3.28 13.40
CA ARG A 180 -15.48 2.30 13.58
C ARG A 180 -14.25 2.63 12.75
N ASP A 181 -13.08 2.32 13.29
CA ASP A 181 -11.80 2.35 12.58
C ASP A 181 -11.84 1.31 11.46
N CYS A 182 -11.87 1.75 10.20
CA CYS A 182 -11.88 0.89 9.03
C CYS A 182 -10.86 1.37 8.01
N ILE A 183 -10.35 0.46 7.18
CA ILE A 183 -9.41 0.79 6.11
C ILE A 183 -10.06 0.44 4.78
N LEU A 184 -10.18 1.43 3.91
CA LEU A 184 -10.64 1.22 2.54
C LEU A 184 -9.41 1.03 1.65
N THR A 185 -9.36 -0.02 0.83
CA THR A 185 -8.30 -0.25 -0.15
C THR A 185 -8.89 -0.28 -1.56
N ALA A 186 -8.10 0.16 -2.54
CA ALA A 186 -8.41 -0.04 -3.95
C ALA A 186 -8.27 -1.52 -4.29
N ARG A 187 -9.31 -2.09 -4.91
CA ARG A 187 -9.24 -3.45 -5.44
C ARG A 187 -8.22 -3.48 -6.56
N THR A 188 -7.22 -4.33 -6.42
CA THR A 188 -6.28 -4.66 -7.50
C THR A 188 -7.06 -5.24 -8.69
N PRO A 189 -6.90 -4.72 -9.92
CA PRO A 189 -7.60 -5.25 -11.07
C PRO A 189 -7.19 -6.69 -11.35
N ALA A 190 -8.04 -7.44 -12.06
CA ALA A 190 -7.62 -8.70 -12.65
C ALA A 190 -6.58 -8.43 -13.76
N GLY A 191 -5.57 -9.29 -13.88
CA GLY A 191 -4.51 -9.16 -14.84
C GLY A 191 -3.49 -10.29 -14.73
N ILE A 192 -2.39 -10.18 -15.46
CA ILE A 192 -1.31 -11.16 -15.48
C ILE A 192 -0.55 -11.03 -14.16
N LYS A 193 -0.45 -12.13 -13.40
CA LYS A 193 0.30 -12.16 -12.15
C LYS A 193 1.77 -12.36 -12.43
N LEU A 194 2.62 -11.53 -11.85
CA LEU A 194 4.07 -11.60 -11.94
C LEU A 194 4.63 -11.88 -10.55
N ASN A 195 5.50 -12.85 -10.39
CA ASN A 195 6.16 -13.17 -9.14
C ASN A 195 7.65 -12.85 -9.28
N ALA A 196 8.12 -11.95 -8.43
CA ALA A 196 9.49 -11.50 -8.37
C ALA A 196 10.15 -12.01 -7.08
N LEU A 197 11.29 -12.67 -7.22
CA LEU A 197 12.13 -13.05 -6.10
C LEU A 197 13.33 -12.12 -6.03
N TYR A 198 13.63 -11.58 -4.86
CA TYR A 198 14.76 -10.71 -4.62
C TYR A 198 15.74 -11.37 -3.66
N GLY A 199 17.02 -11.11 -3.86
CA GLY A 199 18.10 -11.54 -2.98
C GLY A 199 19.12 -10.44 -2.81
N ARG A 200 20.15 -10.70 -2.00
CA ARG A 200 21.27 -9.76 -1.83
C ARG A 200 22.42 -10.15 -2.74
N ASN A 201 23.03 -9.17 -3.42
CA ASN A 201 24.29 -9.37 -4.14
C ASN A 201 25.49 -9.35 -3.17
N ASP A 202 26.70 -9.53 -3.70
CA ASP A 202 27.95 -9.58 -2.91
C ASP A 202 28.23 -8.29 -2.13
N LYS A 203 27.61 -7.18 -2.53
CA LYS A 203 27.67 -5.88 -1.85
C LYS A 203 26.54 -5.70 -0.82
N GLY A 204 25.75 -6.73 -0.56
CA GLY A 204 24.59 -6.70 0.33
C GLY A 204 23.37 -5.94 -0.23
N GLN A 205 23.40 -5.52 -1.49
CA GLN A 205 22.30 -4.76 -2.11
C GLN A 205 21.19 -5.70 -2.56
N VAL A 206 19.94 -5.29 -2.34
CA VAL A 206 18.75 -6.02 -2.80
C VAL A 206 18.64 -5.91 -4.31
N VAL A 207 18.61 -7.05 -4.99
CA VAL A 207 18.52 -7.17 -6.45
C VAL A 207 17.49 -8.23 -6.84
N LEU A 208 16.83 -8.03 -7.98
CA LEU A 208 15.96 -9.03 -8.57
C LEU A 208 16.78 -10.27 -8.96
N ARG A 209 16.28 -11.46 -8.59
CA ARG A 209 16.92 -12.75 -8.87
C ARG A 209 16.15 -13.54 -9.93
N SER A 210 14.83 -13.55 -9.83
CA SER A 210 13.96 -14.14 -10.82
C SER A 210 12.67 -13.34 -10.94
N LEU A 211 12.09 -13.38 -12.14
CA LEU A 211 10.78 -12.82 -12.44
C LEU A 211 10.04 -13.84 -13.31
N GLU A 212 8.89 -14.30 -12.83
CA GLU A 212 8.09 -15.33 -13.47
C GLU A 212 6.64 -14.85 -13.60
N ALA A 213 6.01 -15.08 -14.75
CA ALA A 213 4.56 -14.91 -14.85
C ALA A 213 3.86 -16.19 -14.39
N ALA A 214 2.86 -16.02 -13.55
CA ALA A 214 1.87 -17.05 -13.28
C ALA A 214 0.68 -16.87 -14.24
N PRO A 215 0.14 -17.97 -14.79
CA PRO A 215 -1.07 -17.96 -15.61
C PRO A 215 -2.30 -17.53 -14.80
#